data_AF-A0A380PNB6-F1
#
_entry.id   AF-A0A380PNB6-F1
#
_cell.length_a   1.000
_cell.length_b   1.000
_cell.length_c   1.000
_cell.angle_alpha   90.00
_cell.angle_beta   90.00
_cell.angle_gamma   90.00
#
_symmetry.space_group_name_H-M   'P 1'
#
loop_
_entity.id
_entity.type
_entity.pdbx_description
1 polymer ?
#
loop_
_entity_poly.entity_id
_entity_poly.type
_entity_poly.pdbx_seq_one_letter_code
_entity_poly.pdbx_strand_id
1 'polypeptide(L)'
;MNKAIGILIAVLVVIVSALFFNNYRLSNKVEKTEAKLVAEQNTNTVLGNIIDAYQVNDSANRAATTRQLENERKLRNASELQVARFKAAAASDDCSIKPMPGDVINVMRE
;
A
#
# COMPACT_ATOMS: atom_id res chain seq x y z
N MET A 1 47.41 -8.33 -62.78
CA MET A 1 46.92 -9.08 -61.59
C MET A 1 47.02 -8.26 -60.30
N ASN A 2 48.14 -7.64 -59.97
CA ASN A 2 48.35 -6.97 -58.67
C ASN A 2 47.40 -5.79 -58.39
N LYS A 3 46.98 -5.03 -59.42
CA LYS A 3 46.08 -3.88 -59.27
C LYS A 3 44.64 -4.28 -58.89
N ALA A 4 44.14 -5.38 -59.45
CA ALA A 4 42.80 -5.91 -59.13
C ALA A 4 42.75 -6.53 -57.72
N ILE A 5 43.82 -7.24 -57.32
CA ILE A 5 43.96 -7.81 -55.98
C ILE A 5 44.02 -6.69 -54.93
N GLY A 6 44.75 -5.60 -55.20
CA GLY A 6 44.80 -4.44 -54.29
C GLY A 6 43.43 -3.78 -54.07
N ILE A 7 42.60 -3.68 -55.11
CA ILE A 7 41.23 -3.15 -55.00
C ILE A 7 40.35 -4.08 -54.15
N LEU A 8 40.44 -5.39 -54.37
CA LEU A 8 39.70 -6.39 -53.60
C LEU A 8 40.02 -6.33 -52.10
N ILE A 9 41.31 -6.19 -51.77
CA ILE A 9 41.77 -6.04 -50.39
C ILE A 9 41.24 -4.73 -49.79
N ALA A 10 41.29 -3.62 -50.52
CA ALA A 10 40.79 -2.33 -50.04
C ALA A 10 39.27 -2.38 -49.74
N VAL A 11 38.49 -3.02 -50.61
CA VAL A 11 37.04 -3.21 -50.40
C VAL A 11 36.79 -4.09 -49.17
N LEU A 12 37.54 -5.19 -49.00
CA LEU A 12 37.43 -6.04 -47.82
C LEU A 12 37.73 -5.28 -46.53
N VAL A 13 38.77 -4.46 -46.51
CA VAL A 13 39.13 -3.64 -45.34
C VAL A 13 37.99 -2.67 -44.98
N VAL A 14 37.38 -2.02 -45.98
CA VAL A 14 36.24 -1.12 -45.75
C VAL A 14 35.04 -1.88 -45.17
N ILE A 15 34.71 -3.05 -45.73
CA ILE A 15 33.60 -3.88 -45.25
C ILE A 15 33.84 -4.33 -43.81
N VAL A 16 35.01 -4.87 -43.51
CA VAL A 16 35.36 -5.33 -42.15
C VAL A 16 35.31 -4.17 -41.17
N SER A 17 35.84 -3.00 -41.54
CA SER A 17 35.80 -1.80 -40.69
C SER A 17 34.37 -1.33 -40.41
N ALA A 18 33.50 -1.33 -41.44
CA ALA A 18 32.10 -0.96 -41.29
C ALA A 18 31.34 -1.94 -40.39
N LEU A 19 31.57 -3.25 -40.55
CA LEU A 19 30.98 -4.28 -39.71
C LEU A 19 31.44 -4.14 -38.25
N PHE A 20 32.73 -3.92 -38.02
CA PHE A 20 33.27 -3.75 -36.68
C PHE A 20 32.68 -2.53 -35.97
N PHE A 21 32.58 -1.40 -36.67
CA PHE A 21 31.99 -0.18 -36.13
C PHE A 21 30.49 -0.34 -35.85
N ASN A 22 29.76 -1.05 -36.72
CA ASN A 22 28.35 -1.33 -36.50
C ASN A 22 28.12 -2.25 -35.29
N ASN A 23 28.90 -3.32 -35.16
CA ASN A 23 28.85 -4.21 -34.00
C ASN A 23 29.15 -3.46 -32.70
N TYR A 24 30.16 -2.60 -32.69
CA TYR A 24 30.50 -1.80 -31.52
C TYR A 24 29.33 -0.89 -31.10
N ARG A 25 28.71 -0.19 -32.05
CA ARG A 25 27.54 0.67 -31.76
C ARG A 25 26.35 -0.14 -31.29
N LEU A 26 26.10 -1.30 -31.90
CA LEU A 26 25.00 -2.17 -31.53
C LEU A 26 25.19 -2.74 -30.12
N SER A 27 26.39 -3.26 -29.82
CA SER A 27 26.74 -3.78 -28.49
C SER A 27 26.55 -2.72 -27.41
N ASN A 28 27.04 -1.50 -27.64
CA ASN A 28 26.90 -0.41 -26.68
C ASN A 28 25.43 0.03 -26.50
N LYS A 29 24.60 -0.09 -27.55
CA LYS A 29 23.16 0.16 -27.44
C LYS A 29 22.47 -0.93 -26.62
N VAL A 30 22.80 -2.20 -26.89
CA VAL A 30 22.26 -3.35 -26.15
C VAL A 30 22.60 -3.24 -24.67
N GLU A 31 23.87 -3.05 -24.33
CA GLU A 31 24.33 -2.92 -22.94
C GLU A 31 23.60 -1.80 -22.19
N LYS A 32 23.44 -0.62 -22.82
CA LYS A 32 22.68 0.49 -22.22
C LYS A 32 21.20 0.18 -22.03
N THR A 33 20.60 -0.52 -22.98
CA THR A 33 19.19 -0.91 -22.90
C THR A 33 18.98 -1.98 -21.83
N GLU A 34 19.85 -2.98 -21.75
CA GLU A 34 19.81 -4.00 -20.71
C GLU A 34 20.02 -3.40 -19.32
N ALA A 35 20.99 -2.51 -19.14
CA ALA A 35 21.21 -1.84 -17.87
C ALA A 35 19.97 -1.04 -17.42
N LYS A 36 19.30 -0.34 -18.34
CA LYS A 36 18.03 0.35 -18.06
C LYS A 36 16.92 -0.63 -17.71
N LEU A 37 16.80 -1.72 -18.46
CA LEU A 37 15.77 -2.72 -18.24
C LEU A 37 15.93 -3.41 -16.89
N VAL A 38 17.16 -3.75 -16.49
CA VAL A 38 17.46 -4.32 -15.17
C VAL A 38 17.12 -3.31 -14.06
N ALA A 39 17.47 -2.04 -14.22
CA ALA A 39 17.11 -1.01 -13.25
C ALA A 39 15.58 -0.85 -13.10
N GLU A 40 14.85 -0.90 -14.21
CA GLU A 40 13.40 -0.83 -14.23
C GLU A 40 12.75 -2.08 -13.63
N GLN A 41 13.26 -3.27 -13.95
CA GLN A 41 12.82 -4.53 -13.33
C GLN A 41 13.02 -4.51 -11.81
N ASN A 42 14.19 -4.10 -11.34
CA ASN A 42 14.46 -3.96 -9.91
C ASN A 42 13.48 -3.00 -9.23
N THR A 43 13.20 -1.86 -9.88
CA THR A 43 12.24 -0.88 -9.38
C THR A 43 10.83 -1.48 -9.32
N ASN A 44 10.40 -2.18 -10.36
CA ASN A 44 9.11 -2.85 -10.40
C ASN A 44 8.99 -3.97 -9.36
N THR A 45 10.05 -4.73 -9.10
CA THR A 45 10.07 -5.73 -8.02
C THR A 45 9.90 -5.07 -6.66
N VAL A 46 10.61 -3.96 -6.40
CA VAL A 46 10.48 -3.22 -5.14
C VAL A 46 9.05 -2.67 -4.98
N LEU A 47 8.49 -2.06 -6.03
CA LEU A 47 7.11 -1.56 -6.01
C LEU A 47 6.09 -2.68 -5.82
N GLY A 48 6.28 -3.84 -6.47
CA GLY A 48 5.45 -5.03 -6.30
C GLY A 48 5.43 -5.51 -4.84
N ASN A 49 6.61 -5.65 -4.23
CA ASN A 49 6.72 -6.05 -2.82
C ASN A 49 6.04 -5.05 -1.86
N ILE A 50 6.11 -3.75 -2.17
CA ILE A 50 5.40 -2.72 -1.40
C ILE A 50 3.89 -2.91 -1.54
N ILE A 51 3.38 -3.09 -2.76
CA ILE A 51 1.95 -3.31 -3.01
C ILE A 51 1.45 -4.54 -2.24
N ASP A 52 2.18 -5.65 -2.30
CA ASP A 52 1.83 -6.88 -1.58
C ASP A 52 1.74 -6.65 -0.07
N ALA A 53 2.71 -5.93 0.51
CA ALA A 53 2.70 -5.59 1.93
C ALA A 53 1.50 -4.70 2.31
N TYR A 54 1.19 -3.69 1.49
CA TYR A 54 0.03 -2.82 1.72
C TYR A 54 -1.29 -3.57 1.59
N GLN A 55 -1.41 -4.52 0.67
CA GLN A 55 -2.62 -5.31 0.49
C GLN A 55 -2.87 -6.24 1.67
N VAL A 56 -1.83 -6.89 2.21
CA VAL A 56 -1.94 -7.68 3.44
C VAL A 56 -2.38 -6.79 4.60
N ASN A 57 -1.79 -5.60 4.74
CA ASN A 57 -2.15 -4.67 5.81
C ASN A 57 -3.60 -4.15 5.68
N ASP A 58 -4.08 -3.80 4.49
CA ASP A 58 -5.47 -3.37 4.27
C ASP A 58 -6.45 -4.50 4.64
N SER A 59 -6.15 -5.74 4.26
CA SER A 59 -6.99 -6.89 4.62
C SER A 59 -7.04 -7.12 6.14
N ALA A 60 -5.91 -7.01 6.83
CA ALA A 60 -5.83 -7.13 8.28
C ALA A 60 -6.57 -5.98 8.98
N ASN A 61 -6.43 -4.76 8.47
CA ASN A 61 -7.07 -3.57 9.02
C ASN A 61 -8.60 -3.60 8.84
N ARG A 62 -9.10 -4.08 7.69
CA ARG A 62 -10.53 -4.32 7.49
C ARG A 62 -11.05 -5.37 8.47
N ALA A 63 -10.34 -6.48 8.63
CA ALA A 63 -10.73 -7.52 9.59
C ALA A 63 -10.74 -7.00 11.03
N ALA A 64 -9.77 -6.18 11.42
CA ALA A 64 -9.72 -5.53 12.74
C ALA A 64 -10.90 -4.56 12.93
N THR A 65 -11.16 -3.71 11.94
CA THR A 65 -12.30 -2.77 11.95
C THR A 65 -13.64 -3.50 12.07
N THR A 66 -13.83 -4.60 11.34
CA THR A 66 -15.04 -5.43 11.45
C THR A 66 -15.21 -5.99 12.86
N ARG A 67 -14.15 -6.53 13.47
CA ARG A 67 -14.19 -7.03 14.85
C ARG A 67 -14.51 -5.92 15.85
N GLN A 68 -13.91 -4.75 15.70
CA GLN A 68 -14.18 -3.61 16.56
C GLN A 68 -15.64 -3.16 16.46
N LEU A 69 -16.16 -3.04 15.25
CA LEU A 69 -17.55 -2.61 15.03
C LEU A 69 -18.55 -3.63 15.60
N GLU A 70 -18.26 -4.93 15.49
CA GLU A 70 -19.08 -5.96 16.13
C GLU A 70 -19.06 -5.87 17.66
N ASN A 71 -17.89 -5.66 18.25
CA ASN A 71 -17.75 -5.48 19.69
C ASN A 71 -18.49 -4.22 20.18
N GLU A 72 -18.37 -3.10 19.48
CA GLU A 72 -19.09 -1.87 19.81
C GLU A 72 -20.61 -2.07 19.74
N ARG A 73 -21.11 -2.79 18.73
CA ARG A 73 -22.55 -3.13 18.63
C ARG A 73 -23.01 -3.99 19.80
N LYS A 74 -22.24 -5.01 20.18
CA LYS A 74 -22.55 -5.86 21.35
C LYS A 74 -22.57 -5.05 22.64
N LEU A 75 -21.56 -4.18 22.83
CA LEU A 75 -21.44 -3.36 24.03
C LEU A 75 -22.59 -2.35 24.12
N ARG A 76 -22.94 -1.69 23.01
CA ARG A 76 -24.10 -0.77 22.96
C ARG A 76 -25.39 -1.49 23.33
N ASN A 77 -25.68 -2.63 22.71
CA ASN A 77 -26.89 -3.40 23.02
C ASN A 77 -26.92 -3.84 24.50
N ALA A 78 -25.81 -4.35 25.03
CA ALA A 78 -25.71 -4.71 26.44
C ALA A 78 -25.94 -3.50 27.37
N SER A 79 -25.39 -2.34 27.03
CA SER A 79 -25.60 -1.11 27.80
C SER A 79 -27.05 -0.62 27.75
N GLU A 80 -27.69 -0.65 26.57
CA GLU A 80 -29.09 -0.27 26.40
C GLU A 80 -30.01 -1.17 27.21
N LEU A 81 -29.76 -2.49 27.21
CA LEU A 81 -30.51 -3.44 28.02
C LEU A 81 -30.35 -3.19 29.52
N GLN A 82 -29.13 -2.87 29.98
CA GLN A 82 -28.88 -2.54 31.38
C GLN A 82 -29.57 -1.24 31.79
N VAL A 83 -29.48 -0.19 30.97
CA VAL A 83 -30.17 1.08 31.21
C VAL A 83 -31.69 0.89 31.24
N ALA A 84 -32.24 0.09 30.32
CA ALA A 84 -33.66 -0.22 30.31
C ALA A 84 -34.10 -0.96 31.59
N ARG A 85 -33.33 -1.96 32.04
CA ARG A 85 -33.59 -2.67 33.31
C ARG A 85 -33.50 -1.75 34.52
N PHE A 86 -32.49 -0.88 34.56
CA PHE A 86 -32.33 0.10 35.63
C PHE A 86 -33.53 1.05 35.68
N LYS A 87 -33.93 1.63 34.54
CA LYS A 87 -35.12 2.49 34.46
C LYS A 87 -36.40 1.77 34.89
N ALA A 88 -36.57 0.50 34.50
CA ALA A 88 -37.73 -0.29 34.91
C ALA A 88 -37.75 -0.56 36.43
N ALA A 89 -36.60 -0.86 37.03
CA ALA A 89 -36.49 -1.05 38.49
C ALA A 89 -36.67 0.27 39.27
N ALA A 90 -36.21 1.38 38.70
CA ALA A 90 -36.38 2.74 39.23
C ALA A 90 -37.81 3.27 39.07
N ALA A 91 -38.62 2.71 38.17
CA ALA A 91 -39.96 3.23 37.86
C ALA A 91 -40.93 3.27 39.06
N SER A 92 -40.70 2.47 40.10
CA SER A 92 -41.50 2.46 41.33
C SER A 92 -40.97 3.39 42.45
N ASP A 93 -39.81 4.03 42.26
CA ASP A 93 -39.19 4.92 43.24
C ASP A 93 -39.27 6.39 42.79
N ASP A 94 -40.11 7.18 43.47
CA ASP A 94 -40.36 8.61 43.19
C ASP A 94 -39.09 9.47 43.26
N CYS A 95 -38.10 9.06 44.08
CA CYS A 95 -36.80 9.73 44.18
C CYS A 95 -35.93 9.54 42.94
N SER A 96 -36.10 8.42 42.22
CA SER A 96 -35.25 8.07 41.09
C SER A 96 -35.74 8.63 39.73
N ILE A 97 -36.99 9.08 39.67
CA ILE A 97 -37.61 9.70 38.48
C ILE A 97 -37.50 11.23 38.55
N LYS A 98 -37.44 11.80 39.75
CA LYS A 98 -37.28 13.25 39.92
C LYS A 98 -35.86 13.69 39.53
N PRO A 99 -35.72 14.75 38.72
CA PRO A 99 -34.41 15.33 38.48
C PRO A 99 -33.83 15.82 39.81
N MET A 100 -32.56 15.52 40.05
CA MET A 100 -31.87 15.95 41.26
C MET A 100 -31.92 17.49 41.36
N PRO A 101 -32.30 18.07 42.51
CA PRO A 101 -32.39 19.53 42.65
C PRO A 101 -31.05 20.18 42.28
N GLY A 102 -31.09 21.24 41.48
CA GLY A 102 -29.88 21.90 40.97
C GLY A 102 -28.92 22.36 42.07
N ASP A 103 -29.47 22.75 43.22
CA ASP A 103 -28.72 23.17 44.41
C ASP A 103 -27.86 22.04 44.97
N VAL A 104 -28.33 20.78 44.89
CA VAL A 104 -27.59 19.59 45.34
C VAL A 104 -26.52 19.17 44.33
N ILE A 105 -26.78 19.36 43.02
CA ILE A 105 -25.78 19.11 41.97
C ILE A 105 -24.58 20.07 42.11
N ASN A 106 -24.83 21.33 42.47
CA ASN A 106 -23.76 22.30 42.69
C ASN A 106 -22.85 21.90 43.86
N VAL A 107 -23.41 21.40 44.96
CA VAL A 107 -22.64 20.94 46.13
C VAL A 107 -21.75 19.72 45.82
N MET A 108 -22.15 18.85 44.88
CA MET A 108 -21.35 17.67 44.50
C MET A 108 -20.29 17.96 43.41
N ARG A 109 -20.33 19.14 42.80
CA ARG A 109 -19.40 19.54 41.72
C ARG A 109 -18.22 20.38 42.25
N GLU A 110 -18.34 20.92 43.46
CA GLU A 110 -17.22 21.44 44.26
C GLU A 110 -16.44 20.29 44.92
#